data_AF-A0A552PWQ7-F1
#
_entry.id   AF-A0A552PWQ7-F1
#
_cell.length_a   1.000
_cell.length_b   1.000
_cell.length_c   1.000
_cell.angle_alpha   90.00
_cell.angle_beta   90.00
_cell.angle_gamma   90.00
#
_symmetry.space_group_name_H-M   'P 1'
#
loop_
_entity.id
_entity.type
_entity.pdbx_description
1 polymer ?
#
loop_
_entity_poly.entity_id
_entity_poly.type
_entity_poly.pdbx_seq_one_letter_code
_entity_poly.pdbx_strand_id
1 'polypeptide(L)' 'MSEFLDFSTARRPNREKQKIELDLPFWIIRKLEAEARKEGVSTQTFLENYLARHIASAP' A
#
# COMPACT_ATOMS: atom_id res chain seq x y z
N MET A 1 -15.78 -4.33 -16.09
CA MET A 1 -14.57 -4.96 -15.52
C MET A 1 -13.95 -3.99 -14.55
N SER A 2 -14.50 -3.91 -13.34
CA SER A 2 -14.27 -2.83 -12.38
C SER A 2 -14.53 -3.36 -10.98
N GLU A 3 -13.78 -4.36 -10.52
CA GLU A 3 -14.18 -5.10 -9.32
C GLU A 3 -12.93 -5.57 -8.55
N PHE A 4 -12.93 -5.41 -7.22
CA PHE A 4 -11.90 -5.75 -6.23
C PHE A 4 -10.95 -4.64 -5.73
N LEU A 5 -11.37 -3.38 -5.81
CA LEU A 5 -10.97 -2.38 -4.81
C LEU A 5 -12.22 -2.02 -4.01
N ASP A 6 -12.60 -2.90 -3.07
CA ASP A 6 -13.74 -2.67 -2.19
C ASP A 6 -13.29 -1.80 -0.99
N PHE A 7 -13.92 -0.63 -0.87
CA PHE A 7 -13.61 0.47 0.05
C PHE A 7 -14.59 0.57 1.23
N SER A 8 -15.39 -0.46 1.53
CA SER A 8 -16.54 -0.30 2.44
C SER A 8 -16.26 -0.24 3.95
N THR A 9 -15.03 -0.03 4.42
CA THR A 9 -14.76 0.22 5.85
C THR A 9 -13.67 1.26 6.09
N ALA A 10 -13.88 2.46 5.54
CA ALA A 10 -13.13 3.64 5.96
C ALA A 10 -13.25 3.85 7.49
N ARG A 11 -12.18 3.53 8.25
CA ARG A 11 -12.02 3.85 9.67
C ARG A 11 -10.91 4.89 9.87
N ARG A 12 -11.19 5.87 10.74
CA ARG A 12 -10.33 7.01 11.08
C ARG A 12 -9.31 6.64 12.18
N PRO A 13 -8.16 7.33 12.31
CA PRO A 13 -7.02 7.20 11.40
C PRO A 13 -5.66 7.10 12.17
N ASN A 14 -5.66 6.94 13.50
CA ASN A 14 -4.43 7.15 14.30
C ASN A 14 -4.06 6.08 15.34
N ARG A 15 -4.77 4.94 15.45
CA ARG A 15 -4.37 3.84 16.37
C ARG A 15 -4.64 2.42 15.89
N GLU A 16 -5.53 2.22 14.92
CA GLU A 16 -5.88 0.87 14.46
C GLU A 16 -5.20 0.58 13.12
N LYS A 17 -4.10 -0.18 13.14
CA LYS A 17 -3.52 -0.78 11.94
C LYS A 17 -4.13 -2.17 11.76
N GLN A 18 -4.93 -2.35 10.73
CA GLN A 18 -5.41 -3.67 10.34
C GLN A 18 -4.37 -4.32 9.43
N LYS A 19 -3.87 -5.51 9.83
CA LYS A 19 -3.00 -6.31 8.96
C LYS A 19 -3.86 -6.92 7.87
N ILE A 20 -3.45 -6.73 6.62
CA ILE A 20 -4.07 -7.33 5.44
C ILE A 20 -3.04 -8.29 4.84
N GLU A 21 -3.47 -9.52 4.54
CA GLU A 21 -2.68 -10.46 3.75
C GLU A 21 -2.96 -10.22 2.27
N LEU A 22 -1.90 -10.04 1.49
CA LEU A 22 -1.97 -9.70 0.08
C LEU A 22 -0.95 -10.51 -0.69
N ASP A 23 -1.43 -11.28 -1.66
CA ASP A 23 -0.56 -11.96 -2.62
C ASP A 23 -0.23 -11.01 -3.77
N LEU A 24 1.07 -10.75 -3.95
CA LEU A 24 1.58 -9.94 -5.04
C LEU A 24 2.45 -10.81 -5.96
N PRO A 25 2.37 -10.61 -7.29
CA PRO A 25 3.35 -11.16 -8.22
C PRO A 25 4.78 -10.80 -7.81
N PHE A 26 5.71 -11.75 -7.96
CA PHE A 26 7.10 -11.59 -7.55
C PHE A 26 7.80 -10.36 -8.16
N TRP A 27 7.45 -10.00 -9.40
CA TRP A 27 8.02 -8.83 -10.06
C TRP A 27 7.60 -7.50 -9.39
N ILE A 28 6.40 -7.44 -8.81
CA ILE A 28 5.93 -6.26 -8.06
C ILE A 28 6.73 -6.14 -6.77
N ILE A 29 6.86 -7.24 -6.02
CA ILE A 29 7.59 -7.28 -4.75
C ILE A 29 9.02 -6.79 -4.95
N ARG A 30 9.74 -7.33 -5.94
CA ARG A 30 11.12 -6.90 -6.23
C ARG A 30 11.23 -5.42 -6.58
N LYS A 31 10.24 -4.87 -7.27
CA LYS A 31 10.22 -3.44 -7.60
C LYS A 31 9.97 -2.60 -6.35
N LEU A 32 9.02 -2.99 -5.50
CA LEU A 32 8.75 -2.32 -4.23
C LEU A 32 9.97 -2.34 -3.30
N GLU A 33 10.65 -3.48 -3.17
CA GLU A 33 11.86 -3.61 -2.36
C GLU A 33 13.01 -2.71 -2.87
N ALA A 34 13.19 -2.64 -4.19
CA ALA A 34 14.22 -1.80 -4.79
C ALA A 34 13.96 -0.30 -4.53
N GLU A 35 12.71 0.15 -4.63
CA GLU A 35 12.34 1.54 -4.34
C GLU A 35 12.40 1.84 -2.83
N ALA A 36 11.92 0.93 -1.98
CA ALA A 36 12.02 1.06 -0.53
C ALA A 36 13.48 1.19 -0.08
N ARG A 37 14.39 0.40 -0.66
CA ARG A 37 15.83 0.48 -0.40
C ARG A 37 16.43 1.82 -0.82
N LYS A 38 15.97 2.41 -1.93
CA LYS A 38 16.42 3.75 -2.36
C LYS A 38 15.94 4.84 -1.41
N GLU A 39 14.71 4.72 -0.91
CA GLU A 39 14.15 5.66 0.09
C GLU A 39 14.67 5.39 1.52
N GLY A 40 15.40 4.29 1.75
CA GLY A 40 15.94 3.94 3.07
C GLY A 40 14.89 3.50 4.07
N VAL A 41 13.73 3.03 3.61
CA VAL A 41 12.59 2.62 4.43
C VAL A 41 12.26 1.14 4.22
N SER A 42 11.44 0.56 5.12
CA SER A 42 10.96 -0.81 4.92
C SER A 42 9.99 -0.89 3.73
N THR A 43 9.91 -2.05 3.07
CA THR A 43 8.94 -2.29 1.98
C THR A 43 7.50 -2.01 2.42
N GLN A 44 7.16 -2.36 3.66
CA GLN A 44 5.85 -2.09 4.26
C GLN A 44 5.58 -0.58 4.37
N THR A 45 6.54 0.19 4.89
CA THR A 45 6.43 1.66 5.01
C THR A 45 6.37 2.33 3.65
N PHE A 46 7.18 1.86 2.69
CA PHE A 46 7.14 2.32 1.32
C PHE A 46 5.76 2.10 0.70
N LEU A 47 5.21 0.89 0.86
CA LEU A 47 3.89 0.53 0.36
C LEU A 47 2.78 1.37 1.01
N GLU A 48 2.81 1.53 2.34
CA GLU A 48 1.86 2.38 3.08
C GLU A 48 1.87 3.82 2.53
N ASN A 49 3.05 4.42 2.35
CA ASN A 49 3.18 5.78 1.83
C ASN A 49 2.80 5.90 0.35
N TYR A 50 3.13 4.89 -0.45
CA TYR A 50 2.77 4.85 -1.87
C TYR A 50 1.25 4.79 -2.06
N LEU A 51 0.58 3.90 -1.32
CA LEU A 51 -0.88 3.80 -1.32
C LEU A 51 -1.54 5.09 -0.82
N ALA A 52 -1.03 5.68 0.26
CA ALA A 52 -1.52 6.96 0.76
C ALA A 52 -1.43 8.07 -0.30
N ARG A 53 -0.30 8.16 -1.02
CA ARG A 53 -0.10 9.13 -2.12
C ARG A 53 -1.05 8.88 -3.29
N HIS A 54 -1.22 7.62 -3.71
CA HIS A 54 -2.07 7.27 -4.85
C HIS A 54 -3.56 7.45 -4.59
N ILE A 55 -4.03 7.12 -3.38
CA ILE A 55 -5.44 7.26 -3.00
C ILE A 55 -5.76 8.72 -2.68
N ALA A 56 -4.85 9.47 -2.03
CA ALA A 56 -5.07 10.89 -1.74
C ALA A 56 -5.00 11.78 -2.98
N SER A 57 -4.33 11.34 -4.05
CA SER A 57 -4.28 12.04 -5.33
C SER A 57 -5.47 11.74 -6.24
N ALA A 58 -6.41 10.87 -5.83
CA ALA A 58 -7.66 10.68 -6.54
C ALA A 58 -8.62 11.84 -6.17
N PRO A 59 -9.19 12.56 -7.16
CA PRO A 59 -10.11 13.68 -6.91
C PRO A 59 -11.43 13.25 -6.26
#